data_AF-A0A7S2WPP7-F1
#
_entry.id   AF-A0A7S2WPP7-F1
#
_cell.length_a   1.000
_cell.length_b   1.000
_cell.length_c   1.000
_cell.angle_alpha   90.00
_cell.angle_beta   90.00
_cell.angle_gamma   90.00
#
_symmetry.space_group_name_H-M   'P 1'
#
loop_
_entity.id
_entity.type
_entity.pdbx_description
1 polymer ?
#
loop_
_entity_poly.entity_id
_entity_poly.type
_entity_poly.pdbx_seq_one_letter_code
_entity_poly.pdbx_strand_id
1 'polypeptide(L)'
;IHLLKTFVEIDLQSFEIFIMMKYIIGLFALAVVRASGYHEDLDLVMFGDSLSDVGNTFQMTQRSYPNSTEYPKHCFSDGYSWLHYYRIDLENRKRKVKLHNYAFGGSTTNASAIAGFTGPSGTWPVAGTSQQFQMFVNSPLSKKKT
;
A
#
# COMPACT_ATOMS: atom_id res chain seq x y z
N ILE A 1 -64.25 22.45 19.18
CA ILE A 1 -63.39 23.37 18.38
C ILE A 1 -61.98 23.48 18.97
N HIS A 2 -61.81 23.72 20.29
CA HIS A 2 -60.48 23.84 20.90
C HIS A 2 -59.64 22.55 20.81
N LEU A 3 -60.23 21.39 21.15
CA LEU A 3 -59.58 20.07 21.05
C LEU A 3 -59.17 19.67 19.62
N LEU A 4 -59.92 20.13 18.60
CA LEU A 4 -59.61 19.85 17.20
C LEU A 4 -58.42 20.67 16.71
N LYS A 5 -58.27 21.92 17.18
CA LYS A 5 -57.10 22.75 16.88
C LYS A 5 -55.83 22.17 17.50
N THR A 6 -55.89 21.72 18.75
CA THR A 6 -54.74 21.12 19.44
C THR A 6 -54.30 19.82 18.77
N PHE A 7 -55.23 18.99 18.30
CA PHE A 7 -54.90 17.74 17.61
C PHE A 7 -54.20 18.00 16.26
N VAL A 8 -54.67 18.99 15.48
CA VAL A 8 -54.06 19.38 14.20
C VAL A 8 -52.67 20.00 14.38
N GLU A 9 -52.48 20.82 15.43
CA GLU A 9 -51.17 21.42 15.75
C GLU A 9 -50.13 20.36 16.15
N ILE A 10 -50.52 19.34 16.93
CA ILE A 10 -49.63 18.23 17.33
C ILE A 10 -49.22 17.38 16.12
N ASP A 11 -50.14 17.13 15.19
CA ASP A 11 -49.88 16.35 13.98
C ASP A 11 -48.92 17.08 13.03
N LEU A 12 -49.12 18.39 12.83
CA LEU A 12 -48.22 19.26 12.06
C LEU A 12 -46.81 19.33 12.68
N GLN A 13 -46.71 19.51 14.00
CA GLN A 13 -45.42 19.56 14.68
C GLN A 13 -44.68 18.21 14.58
N SER A 14 -45.41 17.10 14.65
CA SER A 14 -44.86 15.76 14.47
C SER A 14 -44.37 15.56 13.03
N PHE A 15 -45.14 16.01 12.04
CA PHE A 15 -44.76 15.97 10.62
C PHE A 15 -43.49 16.76 10.32
N GLU A 16 -43.35 17.98 10.85
CA GLU A 16 -42.14 18.81 10.74
C GLU A 16 -40.91 18.13 11.38
N ILE A 17 -41.09 17.50 12.55
CA ILE A 17 -40.02 16.72 13.21
C ILE A 17 -39.59 15.55 12.31
N PHE A 18 -40.52 14.81 11.70
CA PHE A 18 -40.18 13.72 10.78
C PHE A 18 -39.41 14.21 9.54
N ILE A 19 -39.76 15.37 8.99
CA ILE A 19 -39.04 15.98 7.88
C ILE A 19 -37.63 16.40 8.31
N MET A 20 -37.50 17.13 9.42
CA MET A 20 -36.19 17.52 9.96
C MET A 20 -35.28 16.33 10.24
N MET A 21 -35.82 15.24 10.79
CA MET A 21 -35.03 14.06 11.14
C MET A 21 -34.44 13.38 9.89
N LYS A 22 -35.17 13.37 8.77
CA LYS A 22 -34.65 12.88 7.47
C LYS A 22 -33.52 13.75 6.93
N TYR A 23 -33.63 15.07 7.05
CA TYR A 23 -32.55 15.98 6.63
C TYR A 23 -31.30 15.81 7.50
N ILE A 24 -31.45 15.67 8.81
CA ILE A 24 -30.32 15.44 9.72
C ILE A 24 -29.64 14.11 9.41
N ILE A 25 -30.40 13.03 9.22
CA ILE A 25 -29.85 11.72 8.84
C ILE A 25 -29.14 11.80 7.48
N GLY A 26 -29.71 12.52 6.50
CA GLY A 26 -29.10 12.71 5.18
C GLY A 26 -27.79 13.50 5.24
N LEU A 27 -27.75 14.59 6.02
CA LEU A 27 -26.54 15.40 6.23
C LEU A 27 -25.46 14.61 6.99
N PHE A 28 -25.85 13.81 7.98
CA PHE A 28 -24.94 12.95 8.72
C PHE A 28 -24.36 11.85 7.82
N ALA A 29 -25.19 11.19 7.02
CA ALA A 29 -24.73 10.21 6.03
C ALA A 29 -23.76 10.81 5.02
N LEU A 30 -24.05 12.03 4.51
CA LEU A 30 -23.16 12.73 3.59
C LEU A 30 -21.81 13.12 4.25
N ALA A 31 -21.85 13.57 5.52
CA ALA A 31 -20.66 13.88 6.28
C ALA A 31 -19.80 12.63 6.54
N VAL A 32 -20.43 11.49 6.88
CA VAL A 32 -19.75 10.19 7.03
C VAL A 32 -19.10 9.75 5.72
N VAL A 33 -19.81 9.84 4.59
CA VAL A 33 -19.26 9.49 3.27
C VAL A 33 -18.07 10.39 2.92
N ARG A 34 -18.17 11.72 3.13
CA ARG A 34 -17.06 12.64 2.86
C ARG A 34 -15.88 12.46 3.81
N ALA A 35 -16.13 12.17 5.08
CA ALA A 35 -15.08 11.88 6.07
C ALA A 35 -14.38 10.54 5.81
N SER A 36 -15.08 9.57 5.19
CA SER A 36 -14.55 8.24 4.94
C SER A 36 -13.39 8.19 3.95
N GLY A 37 -13.16 9.25 3.16
CA GLY A 37 -11.95 9.44 2.35
C GLY A 37 -11.49 8.14 1.68
N TYR A 38 -12.37 7.51 0.89
CA TYR A 38 -12.05 6.27 0.19
C TYR A 38 -10.94 6.55 -0.83
N HIS A 39 -9.71 6.22 -0.46
CA HIS A 39 -8.65 5.97 -1.42
C HIS A 39 -8.55 4.47 -1.61
N GLU A 40 -8.66 4.02 -2.86
CA GLU A 40 -8.45 2.61 -3.18
C GLU A 40 -7.08 2.14 -2.67
N ASP A 41 -7.05 0.92 -2.13
CA ASP A 41 -5.82 0.23 -1.73
C ASP A 41 -4.86 0.19 -2.92
N LEU A 42 -3.63 0.64 -2.71
CA LEU A 42 -2.59 0.67 -3.75
C LEU A 42 -1.67 -0.55 -3.59
N ASP A 43 -1.65 -1.44 -4.58
CA ASP A 43 -0.56 -2.41 -4.72
C ASP A 43 0.61 -1.77 -5.46
N LEU A 44 1.73 -1.57 -4.76
CA LEU A 44 2.98 -1.13 -5.36
C LEU A 44 3.85 -2.35 -5.66
N VAL A 45 4.04 -2.68 -6.93
CA VAL A 45 4.93 -3.76 -7.36
C VAL A 45 6.26 -3.16 -7.77
N MET A 46 7.36 -3.63 -7.17
CA MET A 46 8.68 -3.06 -7.40
C MET A 46 9.65 -4.12 -7.93
N PHE A 47 10.38 -3.76 -8.98
CA PHE A 47 11.48 -4.51 -9.58
C PHE A 47 12.74 -3.63 -9.58
N GLY A 48 13.92 -4.23 -9.50
CA GLY A 48 15.16 -3.46 -9.55
C GLY A 48 16.33 -4.17 -8.87
N ASP A 49 17.26 -3.34 -8.41
CA ASP A 49 18.53 -3.74 -7.83
C ASP A 49 18.64 -3.30 -6.35
N SER A 50 19.86 -3.04 -5.88
CA SER A 50 20.17 -2.62 -4.51
C SER A 50 19.48 -1.32 -4.10
N LEU A 51 19.20 -0.41 -5.04
CA LEU A 51 18.58 0.89 -4.75
C LEU A 51 17.10 0.76 -4.37
N SER A 52 16.47 -0.35 -4.75
CA SER A 52 15.05 -0.63 -4.49
C SER A 52 14.82 -1.89 -3.65
N ASP A 53 15.86 -2.65 -3.34
CA ASP A 53 15.79 -3.80 -2.45
C ASP A 53 15.54 -3.35 -1.00
N VAL A 54 14.49 -3.90 -0.38
CA VAL A 54 14.08 -3.64 1.01
C VAL A 54 14.34 -4.83 1.94
N GLY A 55 15.25 -5.72 1.57
CA GLY A 55 15.70 -6.86 2.39
C GLY A 55 15.57 -8.24 1.73
N ASN A 56 15.24 -8.31 0.44
CA ASN A 56 15.19 -9.56 -0.31
C ASN A 56 16.58 -10.20 -0.41
N THR A 57 17.62 -9.42 -0.73
CA THR A 57 19.00 -9.94 -0.75
C THR A 57 19.45 -10.37 0.64
N PHE A 58 19.07 -9.60 1.67
CA PHE A 58 19.36 -9.96 3.05
C PHE A 58 18.75 -11.30 3.41
N GLN A 59 17.49 -11.54 3.08
CA GLN A 59 16.84 -12.83 3.33
C GLN A 59 17.47 -13.94 2.48
N MET A 60 17.71 -13.70 1.20
CA MET A 60 18.28 -14.68 0.28
C MET A 60 19.64 -15.17 0.75
N THR A 61 20.51 -14.26 1.19
CA THR A 61 21.87 -14.55 1.67
C THR A 61 21.89 -15.03 3.12
N GLN A 62 20.78 -15.55 3.64
CA GLN A 62 20.65 -16.03 5.01
C GLN A 62 21.06 -14.98 6.05
N ARG A 63 20.68 -13.72 5.83
CA ARG A 63 20.94 -12.57 6.69
C ARG A 63 22.42 -12.20 6.81
N SER A 64 23.24 -12.57 5.83
CA SER A 64 24.68 -12.25 5.82
C SER A 64 25.04 -11.01 4.98
N TYR A 65 24.20 -10.62 4.02
CA TYR A 65 24.49 -9.51 3.10
C TYR A 65 23.25 -8.73 2.66
N PRO A 66 23.22 -7.39 2.73
CA PRO A 66 24.31 -6.52 3.18
C PRO A 66 24.63 -6.67 4.68
N ASN A 67 25.84 -6.30 5.08
CA ASN A 67 26.29 -6.44 6.47
C ASN A 67 25.39 -5.60 7.40
N SER A 68 24.76 -6.22 8.40
CA SER A 68 23.81 -5.53 9.30
C SER A 68 24.45 -4.46 10.18
N THR A 69 25.76 -4.49 10.39
CA THR A 69 26.47 -3.43 11.13
C THR A 69 26.56 -2.14 10.32
N GLU A 70 26.77 -2.24 9.00
CA GLU A 70 26.87 -1.10 8.09
C GLU A 70 25.51 -0.69 7.50
N TYR A 71 24.61 -1.67 7.38
CA TYR A 71 23.30 -1.56 6.77
C TYR A 71 22.22 -2.04 7.76
N PRO A 72 21.94 -1.25 8.81
CA PRO A 72 21.09 -1.68 9.94
C PRO A 72 19.63 -1.90 9.57
N LYS A 73 19.20 -1.41 8.39
CA LYS A 73 17.84 -1.61 7.85
C LYS A 73 17.76 -2.74 6.82
N HIS A 74 18.85 -3.47 6.62
CA HIS A 74 18.93 -4.62 5.71
C HIS A 74 18.65 -4.29 4.23
N CYS A 75 18.62 -3.00 3.88
CA CYS A 75 18.69 -2.48 2.52
C CYS A 75 20.09 -1.91 2.26
N PHE A 76 20.44 -1.64 1.01
CA PHE A 76 21.75 -1.08 0.63
C PHE A 76 21.84 0.44 0.87
N SER A 77 21.47 0.85 2.08
CA SER A 77 21.57 2.22 2.58
C SER A 77 21.87 2.22 4.09
N ASP A 78 22.48 3.29 4.59
CA ASP A 78 22.71 3.54 6.02
C ASP A 78 21.40 3.80 6.79
N GLY A 79 20.33 4.16 6.07
CA GLY A 79 18.99 4.37 6.58
C GLY A 79 17.92 3.55 5.86
N TYR A 80 16.68 4.01 5.96
CA TYR A 80 15.58 3.43 5.19
C TYR A 80 15.71 3.77 3.70
N SER A 81 15.33 2.83 2.82
CA SER A 81 15.28 3.10 1.38
C SER A 81 14.18 4.11 1.01
N TRP A 82 14.27 4.70 -0.18
CA TRP A 82 13.25 5.64 -0.69
C TRP A 82 11.83 5.04 -0.70
N LEU A 83 11.71 3.72 -0.87
CA LEU A 83 10.44 3.00 -0.83
C LEU A 83 9.76 3.03 0.54
N HIS A 84 10.53 3.04 1.62
CA HIS A 84 9.98 3.21 2.96
C HIS A 84 9.38 4.60 3.12
N TYR A 85 10.11 5.64 2.70
CA TYR A 85 9.61 7.01 2.76
C TYR A 85 8.39 7.22 1.86
N TYR A 86 8.40 6.65 0.66
CA TYR A 86 7.26 6.71 -0.25
C TYR A 86 6.02 6.03 0.34
N ARG A 87 6.19 4.86 0.97
CA ARG A 87 5.10 4.18 1.67
C ARG A 87 4.55 5.04 2.80
N ILE A 88 5.41 5.64 3.63
CA ILE A 88 5.01 6.52 4.73
C ILE A 88 4.24 7.75 4.20
N ASP A 89 4.71 8.39 3.12
CA ASP A 89 4.01 9.51 2.49
C ASP A 89 2.60 9.12 2.02
N LEU A 90 2.46 7.95 1.40
CA LEU A 90 1.15 7.46 0.97
C LEU A 90 0.23 7.10 2.14
N GLU A 91 0.75 6.47 3.20
CA GLU A 91 0.01 6.18 4.43
C GLU A 91 -0.47 7.48 5.11
N ASN A 92 0.38 8.51 5.15
CA ASN A 92 0.03 9.84 5.66
C ASN A 92 -1.09 10.51 4.85
N ARG A 93 -1.19 10.22 3.55
CA ARG A 93 -2.28 10.64 2.66
C ARG A 93 -3.52 9.75 2.78
N LYS A 94 -3.62 8.94 3.84
CA LYS A 94 -4.72 7.98 4.09
C LYS A 94 -4.89 6.96 2.96
N ARG A 95 -3.80 6.61 2.25
CA ARG A 95 -3.80 5.53 1.26
C ARG A 95 -3.16 4.30 1.89
N LYS A 96 -3.90 3.19 1.94
CA LYS A 96 -3.30 1.90 2.31
C LYS A 96 -2.46 1.42 1.14
N VAL A 97 -1.19 1.12 1.40
CA VAL A 97 -0.25 0.65 0.39
C VAL A 97 0.25 -0.74 0.76
N LYS A 98 0.19 -1.65 -0.20
CA LYS A 98 0.81 -2.96 -0.10
C LYS A 98 2.00 -3.02 -1.06
N LEU A 99 3.20 -3.05 -0.50
CA LEU A 99 4.44 -3.16 -1.26
C LEU A 99 4.74 -4.63 -1.55
N HIS A 100 4.89 -4.97 -2.83
CA HIS A 100 5.32 -6.26 -3.34
C HIS A 100 6.68 -6.07 -4.02
N ASN A 101 7.76 -6.27 -3.27
CA ASN A 101 9.12 -6.01 -3.74
C ASN A 101 9.77 -7.29 -4.26
N TYR A 102 10.22 -7.27 -5.51
CA TYR A 102 10.95 -8.34 -6.19
C TYR A 102 12.38 -7.93 -6.53
N ALA A 103 12.83 -6.76 -6.06
CA ALA A 103 14.18 -6.28 -6.31
C ALA A 103 15.21 -7.08 -5.50
N PHE A 104 16.40 -7.30 -6.08
CA PHE A 104 17.54 -7.92 -5.42
C PHE A 104 18.81 -7.12 -5.72
N GLY A 105 19.60 -6.79 -4.71
CA GLY A 105 20.94 -6.22 -4.86
C GLY A 105 21.80 -7.00 -5.85
N GLY A 106 22.44 -6.29 -6.78
CA GLY A 106 23.28 -6.89 -7.82
C GLY A 106 22.51 -7.36 -9.07
N SER A 107 21.20 -7.11 -9.16
CA SER A 107 20.41 -7.46 -10.33
C SER A 107 20.80 -6.65 -11.57
N THR A 108 20.82 -7.32 -12.72
CA THR A 108 20.93 -6.68 -14.04
C THR A 108 19.55 -6.55 -14.68
N THR A 109 19.44 -5.88 -15.83
CA THR A 109 18.16 -5.78 -16.56
C THR A 109 17.66 -7.15 -17.04
N ASN A 110 18.57 -8.03 -17.48
CA ASN A 110 18.24 -9.38 -17.94
C ASN A 110 19.36 -10.36 -17.59
N ALA A 111 19.11 -11.23 -16.61
CA ALA A 111 20.11 -12.20 -16.14
C ALA A 111 20.45 -13.29 -17.18
N SER A 112 19.59 -13.51 -18.18
CA SER A 112 19.87 -14.43 -19.29
C SER A 112 20.88 -13.86 -20.29
N ALA A 113 21.02 -12.53 -20.36
CA ALA A 113 22.01 -11.88 -21.20
C ALA A 113 23.31 -11.61 -20.42
N ILE A 114 23.19 -11.02 -19.23
CA ILE A 114 24.31 -10.76 -18.32
C ILE A 114 23.84 -11.11 -16.91
N ALA A 115 24.43 -12.13 -16.31
CA ALA A 115 24.08 -12.56 -14.95
C ALA A 115 24.45 -11.48 -13.92
N GLY A 116 23.54 -11.21 -12.99
CA GLY A 116 23.79 -10.43 -11.79
C GLY A 116 24.23 -11.32 -10.63
N PHE A 117 25.07 -10.80 -9.75
CA PHE A 117 25.55 -11.50 -8.57
C PHE A 117 25.56 -10.61 -7.33
N THR A 118 25.47 -11.24 -6.16
CA THR A 118 25.43 -10.56 -4.86
C THR A 118 26.10 -11.39 -3.76
N GLY A 119 25.98 -10.92 -2.52
CA GLY A 119 26.53 -11.58 -1.33
C GLY A 119 27.92 -11.06 -0.97
N PRO A 120 28.47 -11.49 0.19
CA PRO A 120 29.73 -10.97 0.70
C PRO A 120 30.91 -11.16 -0.25
N SER A 121 30.88 -12.23 -1.05
CA SER A 121 31.88 -12.56 -2.06
C SER A 121 31.43 -12.30 -3.50
N GLY A 122 30.22 -11.75 -3.71
CA GLY A 122 29.68 -11.49 -5.04
C GLY A 122 29.42 -12.73 -5.90
N THR A 123 29.11 -13.88 -5.29
CA THR A 123 28.97 -15.17 -5.98
C THR A 123 27.54 -15.69 -6.04
N TRP A 124 26.59 -15.07 -5.34
CA TRP A 124 25.21 -15.54 -5.27
C TRP A 124 24.44 -15.00 -6.49
N PRO A 125 23.97 -15.85 -7.42
CA PRO A 125 23.27 -15.38 -8.60
C PRO A 125 21.93 -14.76 -8.20
N VAL A 126 21.56 -13.67 -8.88
CA VAL A 126 20.28 -12.97 -8.66
C VAL A 126 19.47 -12.85 -9.94
N ALA A 127 18.15 -12.79 -9.78
CA ALA A 127 17.23 -12.58 -10.88
C ALA A 127 17.34 -11.15 -11.42
N GLY A 128 17.55 -11.00 -12.73
CA GLY A 128 17.48 -9.71 -13.39
C GLY A 128 16.04 -9.18 -13.47
N THR A 129 15.87 -7.90 -13.80
CA THR A 129 14.56 -7.24 -13.84
C THR A 129 13.54 -7.99 -14.71
N SER A 130 13.97 -8.54 -15.86
CA SER A 130 13.11 -9.38 -16.71
C SER A 130 12.60 -10.64 -15.98
N GLN A 131 13.48 -11.32 -15.25
CA GLN A 131 13.13 -12.50 -14.46
C GLN A 131 12.25 -12.12 -13.24
N GLN A 132 12.52 -10.99 -12.59
CA GLN A 132 11.67 -10.47 -11.50
C GLN A 132 10.24 -10.16 -11.98
N PHE A 133 10.10 -9.59 -13.19
CA PHE A 133 8.78 -9.41 -13.82
C PHE A 133 8.07 -10.76 -14.04
N GLN A 134 8.79 -11.77 -14.52
CA GLN A 134 8.22 -13.12 -14.66
C GLN A 134 7.80 -13.73 -13.31
N MET A 135 8.57 -13.50 -12.24
CA MET A 135 8.17 -13.90 -10.88
C MET A 135 6.85 -13.25 -10.47
N PHE A 136 6.65 -11.96 -10.79
CA PHE A 136 5.37 -11.28 -10.53
C PHE A 136 4.23 -11.87 -11.36
N VAL A 137 4.40 -12.05 -12.66
CA VAL A 137 3.38 -12.63 -13.56
C VAL A 137 2.93 -14.01 -13.06
N ASN A 138 3.88 -14.82 -12.58
CA ASN A 138 3.61 -16.16 -12.06
C ASN A 138 3.06 -16.18 -10.63
N SER A 139 3.09 -15.05 -9.92
CA SER A 139 2.61 -14.94 -8.54
C SER A 139 1.08 -14.94 -8.45
N PRO A 140 0.51 -15.31 -7.29
CA PRO A 140 -0.94 -15.17 -7.04
C PRO A 140 -1.46 -13.74 -7.15
N LEU A 141 -0.59 -12.72 -7.02
CA LEU A 141 -0.96 -11.31 -7.09
C LEU A 141 -1.36 -10.88 -8.51
N SER A 142 -0.64 -11.37 -9.52
CA SER A 142 -0.94 -11.13 -10.93
C SER A 142 -2.30 -11.72 -11.31
N LYS A 143 -2.60 -12.94 -10.84
CA LYS A 143 -3.81 -13.70 -11.18
C LYS A 143 -5.11 -13.15 -10.56
N LYS A 144 -5.03 -12.31 -9.52
CA LYS A 144 -6.21 -11.71 -8.88
C LYS A 144 -6.75 -10.47 -9.60
N LYS A 145 -6.01 -9.93 -10.58
CA LYS A 145 -6.38 -8.70 -11.30
C LYS A 145 -6.97 -8.92 -12.69
N THR A 146 -7.15 -10.19 -13.09
CA THR A 146 -7.84 -10.63 -14.32
C THR A 146 -9.14 -11.30 -13.97
#